data_AF-A0A2V8Q9J7-F1
#
_entry.id   AF-A0A2V8Q9J7-F1
#
_cell.length_a   1.000
_cell.length_b   1.000
_cell.length_c   1.000
_cell.angle_alpha   90.00
_cell.angle_beta   90.00
_cell.angle_gamma   90.00
#
_symmetry.space_group_name_H-M   'P 1'
#
loop_
_entity.id
_entity.type
_entity.pdbx_description
1 polymer ?
#
loop_
_entity_poly.entity_id
_entity_poly.type
_entity_poly.pdbx_seq_one_letter_code
_entity_poly.pdbx_strand_id
1 'polypeptide(L)'
;MENPDAIIESVLHPTDFSEGSKVAFHHALKAALLAKSRLTLLNVSPDGASQWDDFPGVRETLERWGLLPKGSPTSAVGELGIDAD
;
A
#
# COMPACT_ATOMS: atom_id res chain seq x y z
N MET A 1 -8.39 -16.24 1.22
CA MET A 1 -9.22 -17.11 0.37
C MET A 1 -8.77 -16.83 -1.04
N GLU A 2 -8.20 -17.80 -1.75
CA GLU A 2 -7.80 -17.60 -3.15
C GLU A 2 -9.05 -17.28 -3.96
N ASN A 3 -9.01 -16.18 -4.71
CA ASN A 3 -10.07 -15.80 -5.63
C ASN A 3 -9.60 -16.18 -7.04
N PRO A 4 -10.04 -17.32 -7.60
CA PRO A 4 -9.53 -17.84 -8.88
C PRO A 4 -9.83 -16.93 -10.09
N ASP A 5 -10.68 -15.91 -9.91
CA ASP A 5 -10.99 -14.88 -10.93
C ASP A 5 -10.18 -13.58 -10.74
N ALA A 6 -9.27 -13.52 -9.76
CA ALA A 6 -8.46 -12.33 -9.51
C ALA A 6 -7.43 -12.13 -10.63
N ILE A 7 -7.52 -10.97 -11.31
CA ILE A 7 -6.57 -10.58 -12.36
C ILE A 7 -5.15 -10.36 -11.77
N ILE A 8 -5.07 -9.97 -10.50
CA ILE A 8 -3.84 -9.81 -9.73
C ILE A 8 -4.07 -10.38 -8.33
N GLU A 9 -3.31 -11.39 -7.92
CA GLU A 9 -3.43 -12.00 -6.58
C GLU A 9 -2.64 -11.25 -5.50
N SER A 10 -1.52 -10.64 -5.89
CA SER A 10 -0.69 -9.84 -4.99
C SER A 10 0.16 -8.82 -5.76
N VAL A 11 0.49 -7.72 -5.10
CA VAL A 11 1.39 -6.67 -5.59
C VAL A 11 2.57 -6.56 -4.62
N LEU A 12 3.78 -6.85 -5.08
CA LEU A 12 5.02 -6.56 -4.35
C LEU A 12 5.58 -5.22 -4.84
N HIS A 13 5.78 -4.27 -3.94
CA HIS A 13 6.38 -2.98 -4.25
C HIS A 13 7.68 -2.78 -3.45
N PRO A 14 8.85 -2.98 -4.08
CA PRO A 14 10.12 -2.56 -3.53
C PRO A 14 10.17 -1.02 -3.47
N THR A 15 10.56 -0.48 -2.33
CA THR A 15 10.64 0.97 -2.09
C THR A 15 11.82 1.30 -1.18
N ASP A 16 12.49 2.40 -1.48
CA ASP A 16 13.49 3.03 -0.60
C ASP A 16 12.88 4.14 0.28
N PHE A 17 11.55 4.30 0.22
CA PHE A 17 10.77 5.35 0.87
C PHE A 17 11.16 6.79 0.51
N SER A 18 11.89 6.99 -0.58
CA SER A 18 12.19 8.33 -1.09
C SER A 18 10.97 8.97 -1.77
N GLU A 19 11.01 10.30 -1.94
CA GLU A 19 10.03 11.02 -2.78
C GLU A 19 9.91 10.44 -4.20
N GLY A 20 11.04 9.98 -4.76
CA GLY A 20 11.09 9.38 -6.10
C GLY A 20 10.26 8.10 -6.22
N SER A 21 10.10 7.36 -5.12
CA SER A 21 9.34 6.10 -5.06
C SER A 21 7.83 6.32 -4.89
N LYS A 22 7.36 7.52 -4.54
CA LYS A 22 5.94 7.80 -4.22
C LYS A 22 4.98 7.48 -5.36
N VAL A 23 5.36 7.82 -6.60
CA VAL A 23 4.51 7.57 -7.76
C VAL A 23 4.31 6.06 -7.98
N ALA A 24 5.37 5.27 -7.86
CA ALA A 24 5.28 3.82 -8.00
C ALA A 24 4.43 3.19 -6.90
N PHE A 25 4.57 3.66 -5.66
CA PHE A 25 3.74 3.25 -4.53
C PHE A 25 2.25 3.55 -4.75
N HIS A 26 1.89 4.74 -5.22
CA HIS A 26 0.50 5.07 -5.53
C HIS A 26 -0.11 4.11 -6.57
N HIS A 27 0.66 3.77 -7.61
CA HIS A 27 0.20 2.80 -8.60
C HIS A 27 0.06 1.39 -8.01
N ALA A 28 1.02 0.95 -7.20
CA ALA A 28 0.96 -0.34 -6.51
C ALA A 28 -0.28 -0.45 -5.60
N LEU A 29 -0.54 0.58 -4.79
CA LEU A 29 -1.71 0.66 -3.93
C LEU A 29 -3.02 0.66 -4.75
N LYS A 30 -3.07 1.42 -5.85
CA LYS A 30 -4.25 1.45 -6.71
C LYS A 30 -4.52 0.11 -7.40
N ALA A 31 -3.47 -0.57 -7.84
CA ALA A 31 -3.58 -1.91 -8.43
C ALA A 31 -4.14 -2.91 -7.42
N ALA A 32 -3.59 -2.93 -6.20
CA ALA A 32 -4.06 -3.80 -5.13
C ALA A 32 -5.52 -3.51 -4.73
N LEU A 33 -5.92 -2.24 -4.65
CA LEU A 33 -7.30 -1.81 -4.43
C LEU A 33 -8.27 -2.37 -5.49
N LEU A 34 -7.93 -2.19 -6.77
CA LEU A 34 -8.80 -2.60 -7.88
C LEU A 34 -8.92 -4.12 -7.95
N ALA A 35 -7.84 -4.84 -7.65
CA ALA A 35 -7.81 -6.29 -7.64
C ALA A 35 -8.35 -6.92 -6.34
N LYS A 36 -8.57 -6.11 -5.29
CA LYS A 36 -8.86 -6.57 -3.92
C LYS A 36 -7.84 -7.61 -3.45
N SER A 37 -6.57 -7.27 -3.61
CA SER A 37 -5.43 -8.17 -3.46
C SER A 37 -4.50 -7.73 -2.34
N ARG A 38 -3.53 -8.59 -2.01
CA ARG A 38 -2.45 -8.24 -1.08
C ARG A 38 -1.52 -7.18 -1.69
N LEU A 39 -1.06 -6.25 -0.88
CA LEU A 39 0.05 -5.34 -1.16
C LEU A 39 1.17 -5.61 -0.15
N THR A 40 2.38 -5.86 -0.64
CA THR A 40 3.56 -6.03 0.22
C THR A 40 4.56 -4.93 -0.10
N LEU A 41 4.97 -4.18 0.93
CA LEU A 41 6.01 -3.16 0.79
C LEU A 41 7.35 -3.73 1.23
N LEU A 42 8.30 -3.85 0.29
CA LEU A 42 9.65 -4.30 0.60
C LEU A 42 10.56 -3.08 0.73
N ASN A 43 10.93 -2.74 1.96
CA ASN A 43 11.94 -1.72 2.20
C ASN A 43 13.31 -2.17 1.66
N VAL A 44 13.89 -1.39 0.76
CA VAL A 44 15.22 -1.61 0.21
C VAL A 44 16.09 -0.40 0.55
N SER A 45 16.97 -0.55 1.53
CA SER A 45 17.98 0.46 1.85
C SER A 45 19.39 -0.14 2.01
N PRO A 46 20.44 0.56 1.56
CA PRO A 46 21.83 0.07 1.68
C PRO A 46 22.31 -0.10 3.13
N ASP A 47 21.78 0.71 4.03
CA ASP A 47 22.31 1.00 5.35
C ASP A 47 21.31 0.72 6.48
N GLY A 48 20.14 0.16 6.15
CA GLY A 48 19.10 -0.22 7.12
C GLY A 48 18.38 0.97 7.77
N ALA A 49 18.87 2.18 7.57
CA ALA A 49 18.14 3.41 7.84
C ALA A 49 16.99 3.54 6.83
N SER A 50 15.78 3.84 7.30
CA SER A 50 14.61 4.09 6.44
C SER A 50 14.17 5.54 6.61
N GLN A 51 13.99 6.27 5.52
CA GLN A 51 13.37 7.61 5.53
C GLN A 51 11.84 7.54 5.67
N TRP A 52 11.35 6.61 6.50
CA TRP A 52 9.94 6.27 6.61
C TRP A 52 9.07 7.48 6.97
N ASP A 53 9.58 8.41 7.78
CA ASP A 53 8.83 9.53 8.33
C ASP A 53 8.24 10.49 7.27
N ASP A 54 8.88 10.60 6.10
CA ASP A 54 8.43 11.48 5.00
C ASP A 54 7.60 10.73 3.92
N PHE A 55 7.49 9.40 4.03
CA PHE A 55 6.77 8.56 3.09
C PHE A 55 5.34 8.27 3.56
N PRO A 56 4.31 8.50 2.72
CA PRO A 56 2.94 8.31 3.16
C PRO A 56 2.65 6.83 3.37
N GLY A 57 2.05 6.50 4.52
CA GLY A 57 1.55 5.16 4.78
C GLY A 57 0.33 4.81 3.90
N VAL A 58 0.01 3.53 3.78
CA VAL A 58 -1.20 3.04 3.08
C VAL A 58 -2.45 3.75 3.59
N ARG A 59 -2.67 3.77 4.92
CA ARG A 59 -3.82 4.42 5.55
C ARG A 59 -3.88 5.92 5.23
N GLU A 60 -2.79 6.64 5.39
CA GLU A 60 -2.73 8.09 5.12
C GLU A 60 -3.06 8.39 3.65
N THR A 61 -2.57 7.56 2.74
CA THR A 61 -2.84 7.69 1.30
C THR A 61 -4.32 7.47 1.00
N LEU A 62 -4.95 6.46 1.61
CA LEU A 62 -6.39 6.19 1.46
C LEU A 62 -7.26 7.31 2.05
N GLU A 63 -6.84 7.90 3.17
CA GLU A 63 -7.49 9.09 3.75
C GLU A 63 -7.39 10.28 2.81
N ARG A 64 -6.20 10.53 2.25
CA ARG A 64 -5.95 11.61 1.28
C ARG A 64 -6.75 11.42 -0.02
N TRP A 65 -6.98 10.18 -0.44
CA TRP A 65 -7.81 9.85 -1.59
C TRP A 65 -9.32 9.87 -1.29
N GLY A 66 -9.72 10.09 -0.04
CA GLY A 66 -11.13 10.12 0.37
C GLY A 66 -11.81 8.74 0.37
N LEU A 67 -11.03 7.65 0.31
CA LEU A 67 -11.53 6.28 0.39
C LEU A 67 -11.69 5.80 1.84
N LEU A 68 -11.04 6.49 2.77
CA LEU A 68 -11.11 6.20 4.19
C LEU A 68 -11.32 7.50 4.98
N PRO A 69 -12.24 7.55 5.96
CA PRO A 69 -12.34 8.68 6.87
C PRO A 69 -11.04 8.89 7.65
N LYS A 70 -10.72 10.15 7.92
CA LYS A 70 -9.52 10.50 8.71
C LYS A 70 -9.61 9.90 10.12
N GLY A 71 -8.56 9.20 10.54
CA GLY A 71 -8.48 8.59 11.87
C GLY A 71 -9.22 7.26 11.99
N SER A 72 -9.65 6.67 10.87
CA SER A 72 -10.18 5.30 10.86
C SER A 72 -9.18 4.29 11.42
N PRO A 73 -9.65 3.23 12.10
CA PRO A 73 -8.78 2.19 12.63
C PRO A 73 -8.09 1.42 11.50
N THR A 74 -6.94 0.80 11.79
CA THR A 74 -6.19 -0.03 10.82
C THR A 74 -7.05 -1.12 10.17
N SER A 75 -7.99 -1.70 10.91
CA SER A 75 -8.91 -2.72 10.39
C SER A 75 -9.76 -2.25 9.22
N ALA A 76 -10.06 -0.95 9.14
CA ALA A 76 -10.87 -0.38 8.07
C ALA A 76 -10.17 -0.39 6.70
N VAL A 77 -8.85 -0.55 6.66
CA VAL A 77 -8.12 -0.79 5.40
C VAL A 77 -8.50 -2.15 4.81
N GLY A 78 -8.62 -3.18 5.65
CA GLY A 78 -9.04 -4.53 5.24
C GLY A 78 -10.46 -4.57 4.68
N GLU A 79 -11.35 -3.71 5.17
CA GLU A 79 -12.73 -3.58 4.67
C GLU A 79 -12.79 -3.07 3.23
N LEU A 80 -11.75 -2.38 2.75
CA LEU A 80 -11.60 -1.97 1.35
C LEU A 80 -11.09 -3.10 0.44
N GLY A 81 -10.82 -4.28 1.01
CA GLY A 81 -10.33 -5.45 0.28
C GLY A 81 -8.82 -5.44 0.03
N ILE A 82 -8.05 -4.64 0.79
CA ILE A 82 -6.58 -4.70 0.75
C ILE A 82 -6.06 -5.35 2.02
N ASP A 83 -5.14 -6.28 1.84
CA ASP A 83 -4.28 -6.80 2.90
C ASP A 83 -2.88 -6.20 2.69
N ALA A 84 -2.39 -5.38 3.62
CA ALA A 84 -1.14 -4.63 3.46
C ALA A 84 -0.13 -5.05 4.54
N ASP A 85 1.00 -5.62 4.10
CA ASP A 85 2.10 -6.11 4.93
C ASP A 85 3.43 -5.36 4.65
#